data_AF-A0A7Y7X9V0-F1
#
_entry.id   AF-A0A7Y7X9V0-F1
#
_cell.length_a   1.000
_cell.length_b   1.000
_cell.length_c   1.000
_cell.angle_alpha   90.00
_cell.angle_beta   90.00
_cell.angle_gamma   90.00
#
_symmetry.space_group_name_H-M   'P 1'
#
loop_
_entity.id
_entity.type
_entity.pdbx_description
1 polymer ?
#
loop_
_entity_poly.entity_id
_entity_poly.type
_entity_poly.pdbx_seq_one_letter_code
_entity_poly.pdbx_strand_id
1 'polypeptide(L)'
;MSFLQNNPIVPKTAFINAQQSGNYQMLAFTSRQLFKSQLILGLMVWRHGENPRPYLEKAVDRALTSIAAMTALNAQTVPERDFLVENLKTIAFLVDKPMAVEADYQLIEAPDRRLDCLLASEINTDKKSNSYTLIDAEISKLRKKTTAQLAAETYQTYFELLHESNAKNIDKKVKEVEKLYLRQASDSFYSGGEKTEGGSLDNGSVVDYRLAAILKKINYHGSSIHRWGW
;
A
#
# COMPACT_ATOMS: atom_id res chain seq x y z
N MET A 1 -32.22 -9.66 -31.14
CA MET A 1 -31.86 -9.86 -29.72
C MET A 1 -30.74 -8.90 -29.38
N SER A 2 -31.08 -7.76 -28.77
CA SER A 2 -30.14 -6.71 -28.36
C SER A 2 -29.82 -6.92 -26.89
N PHE A 3 -28.74 -7.63 -26.61
CA PHE A 3 -28.08 -7.56 -25.30
C PHE A 3 -26.87 -6.64 -25.44
N LEU A 4 -26.61 -5.84 -24.41
CA LEU A 4 -25.59 -4.78 -24.28
C LEU A 4 -26.10 -3.34 -24.51
N GLN A 5 -27.04 -2.91 -23.66
CA GLN A 5 -26.97 -1.53 -23.15
C GLN A 5 -25.95 -1.49 -22.01
N ASN A 6 -24.75 -1.02 -22.34
CA ASN A 6 -23.70 -0.70 -21.40
C ASN A 6 -24.15 0.42 -20.46
N ASN A 7 -24.42 0.07 -19.22
CA ASN A 7 -24.43 1.01 -18.11
C ASN A 7 -23.27 0.63 -17.18
N PRO A 8 -22.11 1.30 -17.22
CA PRO A 8 -21.11 1.18 -16.17
C PRO A 8 -21.60 2.01 -14.98
N ILE A 9 -22.70 1.60 -14.38
CA ILE A 9 -23.14 2.11 -13.08
C ILE A 9 -22.44 1.20 -12.07
N VAL A 10 -21.82 1.77 -11.02
CA VAL A 10 -21.98 1.31 -9.62
C VAL A 10 -20.97 1.94 -8.65
N PRO A 11 -19.69 2.29 -8.95
CA PRO A 11 -18.83 2.87 -7.89
C PRO A 11 -19.10 4.35 -7.56
N LYS A 12 -19.26 5.19 -8.59
CA LYS A 12 -19.46 6.65 -8.40
C LYS A 12 -20.84 6.97 -7.84
N THR A 13 -21.86 6.22 -8.26
CA THR A 13 -23.22 6.31 -7.72
C THR A 13 -23.30 5.80 -6.28
N ALA A 14 -22.63 4.70 -5.94
CA ALA A 14 -22.59 4.21 -4.55
C ALA A 14 -21.91 5.20 -3.59
N PHE A 15 -20.80 5.83 -4.01
CA PHE A 15 -20.11 6.85 -3.21
C PHE A 15 -21.02 8.05 -2.94
N ILE A 16 -21.64 8.60 -4.00
CA ILE A 16 -22.54 9.76 -3.89
C ILE A 16 -23.76 9.40 -3.04
N ASN A 17 -24.37 8.24 -3.26
CA ASN A 17 -25.53 7.79 -2.49
C ASN A 17 -25.18 7.56 -1.01
N ALA A 18 -24.02 6.99 -0.71
CA ALA A 18 -23.55 6.80 0.67
C ALA A 18 -23.30 8.16 1.37
N GLN A 19 -22.71 9.10 0.65
CA GLN A 19 -22.50 10.46 1.14
C GLN A 19 -23.83 11.18 1.42
N GLN A 20 -24.77 11.13 0.48
CA GLN A 20 -26.08 11.79 0.60
C GLN A 20 -26.97 11.14 1.68
N SER A 21 -26.88 9.83 1.87
CA SER A 21 -27.64 9.10 2.90
C SER A 21 -27.01 9.13 4.29
N GLY A 22 -25.81 9.72 4.44
CA GLY A 22 -25.07 9.73 5.70
C GLY A 22 -24.55 8.34 6.12
N ASN A 23 -24.55 7.35 5.23
CA ASN A 23 -24.10 6.00 5.54
C ASN A 23 -22.57 5.92 5.50
N TYR A 24 -21.96 6.21 6.65
CA TYR A 24 -20.50 6.21 6.83
C TYR A 24 -19.83 4.89 6.43
N GLN A 25 -20.39 3.75 6.86
CA GLN A 25 -19.78 2.44 6.60
C GLN A 25 -19.76 2.11 5.10
N MET A 26 -20.85 2.43 4.39
CA MET A 26 -20.90 2.27 2.93
C MET A 26 -19.94 3.24 2.23
N LEU A 27 -19.79 4.46 2.74
CA LEU A 27 -18.84 5.43 2.21
C LEU A 27 -17.41 4.93 2.36
N ALA A 28 -17.01 4.48 3.56
CA ALA A 28 -15.68 3.94 3.83
C ALA A 28 -15.38 2.71 2.97
N PHE A 29 -16.33 1.78 2.85
CA PHE A 29 -16.21 0.63 1.96
C PHE A 29 -16.00 1.05 0.51
N THR A 30 -16.89 1.88 -0.05
CA THR A 30 -16.82 2.30 -1.46
C THR A 30 -15.54 3.08 -1.74
N SER A 31 -15.11 3.91 -0.81
CA SER A 31 -13.86 4.68 -0.89
C SER A 31 -12.65 3.77 -1.02
N ARG A 32 -12.55 2.72 -0.20
CA ARG A 32 -11.46 1.73 -0.28
C ARG A 32 -11.46 1.04 -1.64
N GLN A 33 -12.62 0.65 -2.15
CA GLN A 33 -12.72 -0.01 -3.46
C GLN A 33 -12.31 0.91 -4.62
N LEU A 34 -12.69 2.18 -4.56
CA LEU A 34 -12.28 3.18 -5.56
C LEU A 34 -10.77 3.39 -5.57
N PHE A 35 -10.15 3.52 -4.40
CA PHE A 35 -8.70 3.65 -4.27
C PHE A 35 -7.97 2.42 -4.82
N LYS A 36 -8.36 1.23 -4.37
CA LYS A 36 -7.78 -0.05 -4.81
C LYS A 36 -7.89 -0.26 -6.31
N SER A 37 -9.03 0.11 -6.91
CA SER A 37 -9.23 -0.01 -8.36
C SER A 37 -8.24 0.84 -9.15
N GLN A 38 -7.98 2.09 -8.73
CA GLN A 38 -6.99 2.94 -9.38
C GLN A 38 -5.55 2.45 -9.13
N LEU A 39 -5.28 1.96 -7.91
CA LEU A 39 -4.00 1.35 -7.58
C LEU A 39 -3.70 0.15 -8.50
N ILE A 40 -4.62 -0.81 -8.61
CA ILE A 40 -4.48 -1.98 -9.48
C ILE A 40 -4.20 -1.57 -10.93
N LEU A 41 -4.97 -0.61 -11.47
CA LEU A 41 -4.74 -0.10 -12.82
C LEU A 41 -3.33 0.47 -12.98
N GLY A 42 -2.86 1.27 -12.01
CA GLY A 42 -1.50 1.80 -12.01
C GLY A 42 -0.45 0.69 -12.00
N LEU A 43 -0.58 -0.31 -11.14
CA LEU A 43 0.37 -1.43 -11.06
C LEU A 43 0.37 -2.29 -12.33
N MET A 44 -0.79 -2.48 -12.97
CA MET A 44 -0.88 -3.18 -14.24
C MET A 44 -0.19 -2.41 -15.36
N VAL A 45 -0.45 -1.10 -15.48
CA VAL A 45 0.16 -0.23 -16.50
C VAL A 45 1.68 -0.19 -16.33
N TRP A 46 2.15 -0.05 -15.08
CA TRP A 46 3.57 -0.16 -14.74
C TRP A 46 4.15 -1.47 -15.28
N ARG A 47 3.50 -2.61 -15.00
CA ARG A 47 4.01 -3.92 -15.41
C ARG A 47 4.24 -4.04 -16.93
N HIS A 48 3.42 -3.35 -17.72
CA HIS A 48 3.53 -3.32 -19.18
C HIS A 48 4.62 -2.36 -19.70
N GLY A 49 5.37 -1.72 -18.80
CA GLY A 49 6.40 -0.73 -19.15
C GLY A 49 5.83 0.65 -19.49
N GLU A 50 4.55 0.88 -19.22
CA GLU A 50 3.88 2.16 -19.45
C GLU A 50 3.91 3.02 -18.19
N ASN A 51 3.66 4.33 -18.35
CA ASN A 51 3.69 5.29 -17.24
C ASN A 51 2.47 5.11 -16.30
N PRO A 52 2.66 4.63 -15.05
CA PRO A 52 1.56 4.40 -14.12
C PRO A 52 1.13 5.68 -13.38
N ARG A 53 1.92 6.75 -13.46
CA ARG A 53 1.74 7.99 -12.68
C ARG A 53 0.32 8.56 -12.76
N PRO A 54 -0.34 8.68 -13.95
CA PRO A 54 -1.69 9.24 -14.02
C PRO A 54 -2.74 8.46 -13.21
N TYR A 55 -2.59 7.14 -13.12
CA TYR A 55 -3.50 6.28 -12.35
C TYR A 55 -3.22 6.37 -10.86
N LEU A 56 -1.95 6.39 -10.47
CA LEU A 56 -1.54 6.50 -9.07
C LEU A 56 -1.86 7.89 -8.49
N GLU A 57 -1.64 8.98 -9.23
CA GLU A 57 -2.05 10.32 -8.83
C GLU A 57 -3.57 10.42 -8.63
N LYS A 58 -4.33 9.81 -9.54
CA LYS A 58 -5.79 9.71 -9.42
C LYS A 58 -6.23 8.86 -8.23
N ALA A 59 -5.48 7.80 -7.88
CA ALA A 59 -5.72 7.02 -6.67
C ALA A 59 -5.56 7.91 -5.42
N VAL A 60 -4.48 8.70 -5.36
CA VAL A 60 -4.22 9.65 -4.27
C VAL A 60 -5.34 10.69 -4.17
N ASP A 61 -5.72 11.34 -5.27
CA ASP A 61 -6.81 12.34 -5.28
C ASP A 61 -8.13 11.77 -4.79
N ARG A 62 -8.46 10.55 -5.23
CA ARG A 62 -9.70 9.88 -4.82
C ARG A 62 -9.69 9.53 -3.34
N ALA A 63 -8.56 9.07 -2.83
CA ALA A 63 -8.41 8.77 -1.41
C ALA A 63 -8.54 10.02 -0.55
N LEU A 64 -7.88 11.13 -0.92
CA LEU A 64 -7.99 12.40 -0.19
C LEU A 64 -9.43 12.95 -0.21
N THR A 65 -10.10 12.89 -1.36
CA THR A 65 -11.53 13.25 -1.48
C THR A 65 -12.40 12.39 -0.57
N SER A 66 -12.10 11.08 -0.51
CA SER A 66 -12.85 10.13 0.31
C SER A 66 -12.67 10.38 1.81
N ILE A 67 -11.42 10.61 2.24
CA ILE A 67 -11.11 10.95 3.64
C ILE A 67 -11.84 12.23 4.04
N ALA A 68 -11.78 13.28 3.21
CA ALA A 68 -12.49 14.52 3.48
C ALA A 68 -14.02 14.31 3.60
N ALA A 69 -14.62 13.49 2.73
CA ALA A 69 -16.05 13.18 2.79
C ALA A 69 -16.42 12.38 4.06
N MET A 70 -15.59 11.42 4.46
CA MET A 70 -15.78 10.64 5.68
C MET A 70 -15.68 11.51 6.93
N THR A 71 -14.65 12.36 7.03
CA THR A 71 -14.48 13.32 8.13
C THR A 71 -15.63 14.32 8.20
N ALA A 72 -16.17 14.77 7.05
CA ALA A 72 -17.32 15.67 7.02
C ALA A 72 -18.61 15.02 7.55
N LEU A 73 -18.80 13.72 7.32
CA LEU A 73 -19.97 12.98 7.84
C LEU A 73 -19.83 12.63 9.32
N ASN A 74 -18.62 12.36 9.78
CA ASN A 74 -18.33 12.00 11.16
C ASN A 74 -17.01 12.63 11.60
N ALA A 75 -17.08 13.68 12.43
CA ALA A 75 -15.89 14.38 12.90
C ALA A 75 -14.99 13.50 13.79
N GLN A 76 -15.54 12.43 14.37
CA GLN A 76 -14.81 11.43 15.16
C GLN A 76 -14.28 10.27 14.31
N THR A 77 -14.32 10.40 12.98
CA THR A 77 -13.71 9.44 12.05
C THR A 77 -12.24 9.23 12.39
N VAL A 78 -11.82 7.97 12.38
CA VAL A 78 -10.41 7.56 12.45
C VAL A 78 -10.04 6.96 11.09
N PRO A 79 -9.54 7.76 10.12
CA PRO A 79 -9.27 7.29 8.77
C PRO A 79 -8.39 6.04 8.71
N GLU A 80 -7.45 5.85 9.63
CA GLU A 80 -6.53 4.72 9.69
C GLU A 80 -7.24 3.39 9.98
N ARG A 81 -8.39 3.44 10.67
CA ARG A 81 -9.22 2.26 10.94
C ARG A 81 -10.06 1.87 9.74
N ASP A 82 -10.69 2.87 9.11
CA ASP A 82 -11.72 2.65 8.08
C ASP A 82 -11.19 2.74 6.65
N PHE A 83 -9.94 3.20 6.48
CA PHE A 83 -9.26 3.40 5.21
C PHE A 83 -7.78 2.94 5.27
N LEU A 84 -7.18 2.77 4.09
CA LEU A 84 -5.78 2.34 3.91
C LEU A 84 -4.85 3.55 3.78
N VAL A 85 -4.74 4.34 4.85
CA VAL A 85 -3.92 5.57 4.87
C VAL A 85 -2.44 5.26 4.65
N GLU A 86 -1.96 4.14 5.19
CA GLU A 86 -0.61 3.62 5.02
C GLU A 86 -0.25 3.36 3.54
N ASN A 87 -1.18 2.77 2.78
CA ASN A 87 -1.01 2.54 1.35
C ASN A 87 -1.03 3.88 0.62
N LEU A 88 -1.98 4.76 0.96
CA LEU A 88 -2.07 6.09 0.38
C LEU A 88 -0.76 6.89 0.54
N LYS A 89 -0.16 6.91 1.74
CA LYS A 89 1.14 7.59 1.99
C LYS A 89 2.27 7.02 1.13
N THR A 90 2.30 5.71 0.95
CA THR A 90 3.29 5.04 0.09
C THR A 90 3.12 5.42 -1.38
N ILE A 91 1.88 5.43 -1.88
CA ILE A 91 1.59 5.80 -3.27
C ILE A 91 1.85 7.29 -3.51
N ALA A 92 1.48 8.16 -2.58
CA ALA A 92 1.74 9.60 -2.69
C ALA A 92 3.24 9.90 -2.76
N PHE A 93 4.06 9.19 -1.98
CA PHE A 93 5.51 9.27 -2.10
C PHE A 93 6.00 8.86 -3.49
N LEU A 94 5.49 7.77 -4.06
CA LEU A 94 5.86 7.32 -5.41
C LEU A 94 5.58 8.37 -6.49
N VAL A 95 4.49 9.13 -6.37
CA VAL A 95 4.11 10.16 -7.35
C VAL A 95 4.50 11.59 -6.96
N ASP A 96 5.35 11.76 -5.94
CA ASP A 96 5.82 13.07 -5.43
C ASP A 96 4.68 14.01 -5.01
N LYS A 97 3.59 13.45 -4.50
CA LYS A 97 2.40 14.21 -4.12
C LYS A 97 2.43 14.49 -2.62
N PRO A 98 2.45 15.76 -2.19
CA PRO A 98 2.43 16.09 -0.77
C PRO A 98 1.12 15.63 -0.14
N MET A 99 1.21 15.12 1.09
CA MET A 99 0.06 14.70 1.88
C MET A 99 0.13 15.27 3.29
N ALA A 100 -0.98 15.84 3.74
CA ALA A 100 -1.16 16.36 5.10
C ALA A 100 -1.90 15.38 6.02
N VAL A 101 -2.20 14.17 5.54
CA VAL A 101 -2.87 13.14 6.36
C VAL A 101 -1.79 12.43 7.17
N GLU A 102 -1.75 12.73 8.46
CA GLU A 102 -0.99 11.94 9.42
C GLU A 102 -1.67 10.58 9.61
N ALA A 103 -0.86 9.57 9.89
CA ALA A 103 -1.33 8.22 10.18
C ALA A 103 -0.83 7.82 11.56
N ASP A 104 -1.74 7.67 12.52
CA ASP A 104 -1.41 7.15 13.83
C ASP A 104 -1.46 5.62 13.83
N TYR A 105 -0.28 5.00 13.80
CA TYR A 105 -0.13 3.54 13.84
C TYR A 105 -0.75 2.90 15.10
N GLN A 106 -0.92 3.65 16.20
CA GLN A 106 -1.52 3.13 17.43
C GLN A 106 -3.01 2.80 17.26
N LEU A 107 -3.69 3.46 16.32
CA LEU A 107 -5.11 3.28 16.04
C LEU A 107 -5.40 2.05 15.16
N ILE A 108 -4.37 1.49 14.53
CA ILE A 108 -4.42 0.27 13.74
C ILE A 108 -4.25 -0.93 14.66
N GLU A 109 -5.08 -1.98 14.56
CA GLU A 109 -4.97 -3.17 15.42
C GLU A 109 -4.04 -4.25 14.85
N ALA A 110 -4.07 -4.44 13.53
CA ALA A 110 -3.33 -5.49 12.83
C ALA A 110 -1.82 -5.18 12.77
N PRO A 111 -0.92 -6.05 13.26
CA PRO A 111 0.52 -5.77 13.31
C PRO A 111 1.17 -5.53 11.93
N ASP A 112 0.71 -6.23 10.89
CA ASP A 112 1.13 -6.04 9.51
C ASP A 112 0.77 -4.65 8.98
N ARG A 113 -0.48 -4.20 9.18
CA ARG A 113 -0.88 -2.82 8.82
C ARG A 113 -0.14 -1.76 9.63
N ARG A 114 0.22 -2.04 10.89
CA ARG A 114 1.09 -1.16 11.68
C ARG A 114 2.48 -1.05 11.05
N LEU A 115 3.05 -2.17 10.60
CA LEU A 115 4.33 -2.18 9.92
C LEU A 115 4.27 -1.42 8.59
N ASP A 116 3.17 -1.51 7.85
CA ASP A 116 2.92 -0.65 6.67
C ASP A 116 2.92 0.84 7.03
N CYS A 117 2.26 1.22 8.13
CA CYS A 117 2.23 2.60 8.59
C CYS A 117 3.62 3.10 9.00
N LEU A 118 4.40 2.28 9.71
CA LEU A 118 5.79 2.57 10.09
C LEU A 118 6.68 2.69 8.86
N LEU A 119 6.54 1.78 7.89
CA LEU A 119 7.29 1.78 6.64
C LEU A 119 7.01 3.04 5.82
N ALA A 120 5.73 3.38 5.64
CA ALA A 120 5.32 4.59 4.95
C ALA A 120 5.87 5.85 5.64
N SER A 121 5.93 5.86 6.98
CA SER A 121 6.49 6.97 7.75
C SER A 121 7.99 7.11 7.56
N GLU A 122 8.75 6.01 7.61
CA GLU A 122 10.21 6.00 7.35
C GLU A 122 10.54 6.44 5.91
N ILE A 123 9.74 6.03 4.92
CA ILE A 123 9.92 6.45 3.53
C ILE A 123 9.72 7.96 3.37
N ASN A 124 8.71 8.53 4.04
CA ASN A 124 8.32 9.93 3.90
C ASN A 124 9.13 10.92 4.78
N THR A 125 10.10 10.46 5.57
CA THR A 125 10.97 11.32 6.39
C THR A 125 12.43 11.23 5.95
N ASP A 126 13.15 12.35 5.98
CA ASP A 126 14.61 12.35 5.79
C ASP A 126 15.37 12.19 7.12
N LYS A 127 14.66 12.31 8.24
CA LYS A 127 15.24 12.09 9.57
C LYS A 127 15.21 10.60 9.87
N LYS A 128 16.37 10.01 10.20
CA LYS A 128 16.41 8.70 10.86
C LYS A 128 15.57 8.80 12.13
N SER A 129 14.44 8.11 12.17
CA SER A 129 13.63 8.05 13.37
C SER A 129 14.20 6.96 14.29
N ASN A 130 14.06 7.14 15.60
CA ASN A 130 14.38 6.09 16.58
C ASN A 130 13.26 5.03 16.66
N SER A 131 12.51 4.79 15.57
CA SER A 131 11.38 3.85 15.57
C SER A 131 11.80 2.38 15.51
N TYR A 132 13.10 2.06 15.48
CA TYR A 132 13.60 0.68 15.49
C TYR A 132 12.97 -0.18 16.59
N THR A 133 12.86 0.35 17.81
CA THR A 133 12.23 -0.40 18.93
C THR A 133 10.75 -0.70 18.66
N LEU A 134 10.02 0.19 18.00
CA LEU A 134 8.62 -0.02 17.62
C LEU A 134 8.51 -1.05 16.48
N ILE A 135 9.36 -0.91 15.46
CA ILE A 135 9.44 -1.83 14.31
C ILE A 135 9.73 -3.25 14.80
N ASP A 136 10.77 -3.43 15.63
CA ASP A 136 11.16 -4.73 16.18
C ASP A 136 10.04 -5.35 17.02
N ALA A 137 9.31 -4.53 17.79
CA ALA A 137 8.18 -4.99 18.59
C ALA A 137 7.03 -5.52 17.71
N GLU A 138 6.68 -4.84 16.62
CA GLU A 138 5.61 -5.29 15.71
C GLU A 138 6.05 -6.52 14.88
N ILE A 139 7.30 -6.57 14.39
CA ILE A 139 7.87 -7.77 13.73
C ILE A 139 7.84 -8.95 14.70
N SER A 140 8.20 -8.75 15.96
CA SER A 140 8.17 -9.80 16.98
C SER A 140 6.77 -10.33 17.24
N LYS A 141 5.72 -9.50 17.11
CA LYS A 141 4.32 -9.96 17.20
C LYS A 141 3.95 -10.85 16.01
N LEU A 142 4.41 -10.54 14.81
CA LEU A 142 4.22 -11.41 13.65
C LEU A 142 4.97 -12.74 13.82
N ARG A 143 6.23 -12.73 14.26
CA ARG A 143 7.03 -13.96 14.49
C ARG A 143 6.39 -14.95 15.46
N LYS A 144 5.61 -14.46 16.44
CA LYS A 144 4.88 -15.30 17.40
C LYS A 144 3.72 -16.07 16.77
N LYS A 145 3.24 -15.66 15.59
CA LYS A 145 2.19 -16.36 14.84
C LYS A 145 2.86 -17.28 13.81
N THR A 146 2.65 -18.59 13.93
CA THR A 146 3.24 -19.59 13.01
C THR A 146 2.88 -19.32 11.56
N THR A 147 1.67 -18.84 11.28
CA THR A 147 1.24 -18.49 9.92
C THR A 147 1.88 -17.23 9.37
N ALA A 148 2.38 -16.31 10.21
CA ALA A 148 2.85 -14.99 9.76
C ALA A 148 4.39 -14.87 9.68
N GLN A 149 5.12 -15.98 9.65
CA GLN A 149 6.59 -15.96 9.60
C GLN A 149 7.12 -15.29 8.33
N LEU A 150 6.52 -15.58 7.16
CA LEU A 150 6.93 -14.94 5.91
C LEU A 150 6.68 -13.43 5.92
N ALA A 151 5.57 -12.98 6.52
CA ALA A 151 5.30 -11.56 6.71
C ALA A 151 6.35 -10.89 7.60
N ALA A 152 6.72 -11.53 8.72
CA ALA A 152 7.78 -11.02 9.58
C ALA A 152 9.13 -10.94 8.86
N GLU A 153 9.49 -11.96 8.07
CA GLU A 153 10.70 -11.98 7.24
C GLU A 153 10.67 -10.84 6.20
N THR A 154 9.54 -10.67 5.50
CA THR A 154 9.35 -9.61 4.49
C THR A 154 9.55 -8.22 5.09
N TYR A 155 8.86 -7.90 6.19
CA TYR A 155 8.98 -6.58 6.80
C TYR A 155 10.38 -6.33 7.37
N GLN A 156 11.00 -7.34 7.99
CA GLN A 156 12.39 -7.23 8.44
C GLN A 156 13.30 -6.84 7.26
N THR A 157 13.21 -7.55 6.14
CA THR A 157 14.06 -7.28 4.97
C THR A 157 13.73 -5.92 4.32
N TYR A 158 12.46 -5.46 4.33
CA TYR A 158 12.11 -4.11 3.89
C TYR A 158 12.82 -3.02 4.69
N PHE A 159 12.75 -3.07 6.03
CA PHE A 159 13.41 -2.07 6.88
C PHE A 159 14.93 -2.14 6.78
N GLU A 160 15.49 -3.35 6.73
CA GLU A 160 16.93 -3.52 6.51
C GLU A 160 17.39 -2.96 5.16
N LEU A 161 16.61 -3.14 4.10
CA LEU A 161 16.90 -2.57 2.78
C LEU A 161 16.81 -1.04 2.80
N LEU A 162 15.79 -0.49 3.46
CA LEU A 162 15.58 0.96 3.57
C LEU A 162 16.73 1.68 4.27
N HIS A 163 17.40 0.99 5.21
CA HIS A 163 18.51 1.55 5.99
C HIS A 163 19.90 1.04 5.57
N GLU A 164 19.98 0.23 4.51
CA GLU A 164 21.25 -0.25 3.97
C GLU A 164 21.98 0.86 3.20
N SER A 165 23.31 0.93 3.38
CA SER A 165 24.17 1.94 2.74
C SER A 165 25.21 1.32 1.80
N ASN A 166 25.47 0.02 1.94
CA ASN A 166 26.41 -0.69 1.09
C ASN A 166 25.73 -1.16 -0.21
N ALA A 167 26.14 -0.60 -1.35
CA ALA A 167 25.56 -0.92 -2.66
C ALA A 167 25.51 -2.42 -2.99
N LYS A 168 26.54 -3.20 -2.64
CA LYS A 168 26.55 -4.65 -2.89
C LYS A 168 25.50 -5.38 -2.05
N ASN A 169 25.29 -4.92 -0.82
CA ASN A 169 24.25 -5.47 0.04
C ASN A 169 22.85 -5.04 -0.40
N ILE A 170 22.69 -3.81 -0.91
CA ILE A 170 21.42 -3.33 -1.48
C ILE A 170 20.97 -4.31 -2.57
N ASP A 171 21.78 -4.58 -3.58
CA ASP A 171 21.41 -5.51 -4.67
C ASP A 171 21.04 -6.91 -4.17
N LYS A 172 21.76 -7.41 -3.16
CA LYS A 172 21.46 -8.70 -2.54
C LYS A 172 20.10 -8.66 -1.84
N LYS A 173 19.82 -7.62 -1.07
CA LYS A 173 18.57 -7.44 -0.33
C LYS A 173 17.38 -7.22 -1.27
N VAL A 174 17.54 -6.47 -2.37
CA VAL A 174 16.48 -6.33 -3.39
C VAL A 174 16.06 -7.70 -3.91
N LYS A 175 17.02 -8.55 -4.31
CA LYS A 175 16.74 -9.92 -4.77
C LYS A 175 16.12 -10.81 -3.69
N GLU A 176 16.47 -10.58 -2.43
CA GLU A 176 15.89 -11.29 -1.29
C GLU A 176 14.41 -10.92 -1.13
N VAL A 177 14.10 -9.62 -1.12
CA VAL A 177 12.72 -9.12 -1.05
C VAL A 177 11.88 -9.60 -2.23
N GLU A 178 12.41 -9.57 -3.46
CA GLU A 178 11.70 -10.08 -4.64
C GLU A 178 11.35 -11.57 -4.48
N LYS A 179 12.27 -12.38 -3.95
CA LYS A 179 12.00 -13.80 -3.65
C LYS A 179 10.94 -13.96 -2.55
N LEU A 180 10.97 -13.12 -1.52
CA LEU A 180 9.96 -13.15 -0.46
C LEU A 180 8.58 -12.81 -1.03
N TYR A 181 8.50 -11.76 -1.86
CA TYR A 181 7.26 -11.37 -2.53
C TYR A 181 6.69 -12.48 -3.41
N LEU A 182 7.53 -13.20 -4.17
CA LEU A 182 7.10 -14.37 -4.94
C LEU A 182 6.53 -15.48 -4.04
N ARG A 183 7.12 -15.73 -2.86
CA ARG A 183 6.66 -16.76 -1.93
C ARG A 183 5.30 -16.45 -1.31
N GLN A 184 4.96 -15.16 -1.15
CA GLN A 184 3.69 -14.74 -0.53
C GLN A 184 2.46 -15.29 -1.27
N ALA A 185 2.57 -15.50 -2.58
CA ALA A 185 1.53 -16.09 -3.43
C ALA A 185 1.01 -17.45 -2.94
N SER A 186 1.85 -18.19 -2.22
CA SER A 186 1.56 -19.54 -1.72
C SER A 186 1.44 -19.63 -0.20
N ASP A 187 1.57 -18.50 0.49
CA ASP A 187 1.60 -18.45 1.94
C ASP A 187 0.19 -18.21 2.52
N SER A 188 -0.19 -19.04 3.49
CA SER A 188 -1.53 -19.04 4.08
C SER A 188 -1.93 -17.73 4.76
N PHE A 189 -0.95 -16.94 5.23
CA PHE A 189 -1.21 -15.62 5.80
C PHE A 189 -1.82 -14.66 4.78
N TYR A 190 -1.41 -14.79 3.53
CA TYR A 190 -1.85 -13.93 2.43
C TYR A 190 -3.03 -14.54 1.64
N SER A 191 -3.50 -15.73 2.03
CA SER A 191 -4.60 -16.42 1.35
C SER A 191 -5.90 -15.60 1.42
N GLY A 192 -6.54 -15.40 0.26
CA GLY A 192 -7.72 -14.54 0.15
C GLY A 192 -7.42 -13.04 0.21
N GLY A 193 -6.14 -12.66 0.32
CA GLY A 193 -5.68 -11.28 0.22
C GLY A 193 -5.83 -10.72 -1.19
N GLU A 194 -5.75 -9.39 -1.29
CA GLU A 194 -5.85 -8.72 -2.57
C GLU A 194 -4.55 -8.83 -3.38
N LYS A 195 -4.67 -8.76 -4.71
CA LYS A 195 -3.52 -8.83 -5.61
C LYS A 195 -2.50 -7.71 -5.38
N THR A 196 -2.95 -6.55 -4.92
CA THR A 196 -2.07 -5.42 -4.57
C THR A 196 -1.22 -5.71 -3.34
N GLU A 197 -1.60 -6.68 -2.52
CA GLU A 197 -1.03 -6.96 -1.20
C GLU A 197 -0.19 -8.25 -1.19
N GLY A 198 0.16 -8.79 -2.36
CA GLY A 198 0.97 -10.01 -2.44
C GLY A 198 0.20 -11.31 -2.17
N GLY A 199 -1.13 -11.28 -2.12
CA GLY A 199 -1.97 -12.46 -1.86
C GLY A 199 -2.33 -13.29 -3.08
N SER A 200 -1.61 -13.16 -4.20
CA SER A 200 -2.01 -13.77 -5.47
C SER A 200 -0.90 -14.59 -6.12
N LEU A 201 -1.30 -15.63 -6.86
CA LEU A 201 -0.41 -16.37 -7.78
C LEU A 201 0.27 -15.45 -8.80
N ASP A 202 -0.28 -14.26 -9.02
CA ASP A 202 0.25 -13.27 -9.95
C ASP A 202 1.39 -12.41 -9.39
N ASN A 203 1.91 -12.66 -8.17
CA ASN A 203 2.97 -11.83 -7.58
C ASN A 203 4.22 -11.70 -8.47
N GLY A 204 4.56 -12.71 -9.28
CA GLY A 204 5.65 -12.61 -10.26
C GLY A 204 5.39 -11.65 -11.43
N SER A 205 4.15 -11.18 -11.54
CA SER A 205 3.66 -10.29 -12.59
C SER A 205 3.09 -8.98 -12.04
N VAL A 206 3.09 -8.76 -10.73
CA VAL A 206 2.58 -7.53 -10.10
C VAL A 206 3.73 -6.78 -9.45
N VAL A 207 3.67 -5.45 -9.49
CA VAL A 207 4.62 -4.60 -8.79
C VAL A 207 4.23 -4.51 -7.32
N ASP A 208 5.12 -4.96 -6.45
CA ASP A 208 5.12 -4.57 -5.04
C ASP A 208 5.41 -3.06 -4.91
N TYR A 209 4.38 -2.28 -4.61
CA TYR A 209 4.48 -0.84 -4.47
C TYR A 209 5.23 -0.41 -3.21
N ARG A 210 5.35 -1.28 -2.19
CA ARG A 210 6.13 -1.02 -0.97
C ARG A 210 7.61 -1.09 -1.30
N LEU A 211 8.05 -2.18 -1.94
CA LEU A 211 9.41 -2.31 -2.44
C LEU A 211 9.74 -1.15 -3.39
N ALA A 212 8.84 -0.82 -4.31
CA ALA A 212 9.02 0.31 -5.20
C ALA A 212 9.32 1.63 -4.48
N ALA A 213 8.56 1.95 -3.43
CA ALA A 213 8.76 3.16 -2.66
C ALA A 213 10.09 3.15 -1.90
N ILE A 214 10.50 2.00 -1.35
CA ILE A 214 11.83 1.81 -0.75
C ILE A 214 12.93 2.06 -1.79
N LEU A 215 12.84 1.44 -2.97
CA LEU A 215 13.83 1.59 -4.05
C LEU A 215 13.94 3.06 -4.51
N LYS A 216 12.81 3.76 -4.62
CA LYS A 216 12.79 5.20 -4.92
C LYS A 216 13.48 6.00 -3.81
N LYS A 217 13.17 5.73 -2.53
CA LYS A 217 13.75 6.45 -1.37
C LYS A 217 15.27 6.30 -1.29
N ILE A 218 15.79 5.10 -1.50
CA ILE A 218 17.24 4.83 -1.46
C ILE A 218 17.95 5.19 -2.78
N ASN A 219 17.23 5.77 -3.76
CA ASN A 219 17.74 6.12 -5.09
C ASN A 219 18.44 4.92 -5.77
N TYR A 220 17.77 3.78 -5.80
CA TYR A 220 18.31 2.53 -6.34
C TYR A 220 18.47 2.57 -7.88
N HIS A 221 19.69 2.32 -8.37
CA HIS A 221 20.03 2.36 -9.80
C HIS A 221 20.12 0.99 -10.48
N GLY A 222 20.00 -0.11 -9.73
CA GLY A 222 20.08 -1.46 -10.28
C GLY A 222 18.80 -1.89 -11.03
N SER A 223 18.72 -3.17 -11.38
CA SER A 223 17.60 -3.74 -12.14
C SER A 223 16.56 -4.36 -11.22
N SER A 224 15.31 -3.91 -11.31
CA SER A 224 14.16 -4.52 -10.66
C SER A 224 12.88 -4.11 -11.40
N ILE A 225 11.89 -5.00 -11.48
CA ILE A 225 10.57 -4.65 -12.03
C ILE A 225 9.84 -3.61 -11.15
N HIS A 226 10.25 -3.51 -9.88
CA HIS A 226 9.68 -2.61 -8.88
C HIS A 226 10.34 -1.24 -8.88
N ARG A 227 11.40 -1.02 -9.66
CA ARG A 227 12.10 0.28 -9.69
C ARG A 227 11.20 1.36 -10.31
N TRP A 228 10.93 2.42 -9.56
CA TRP A 228 10.19 3.58 -10.06
C TRP A 228 11.02 4.33 -11.12
N GLY A 229 10.48 4.49 -12.33
CA GLY A 229 11.18 5.11 -13.46
C GLY A 229 10.50 6.35 -14.06
N TRP A 230 9.55 6.97 -13.36
CA TRP A 230 8.67 8.04 -13.87
C TRP A 230 8.62 9.29 -12.97
#